data_AF-A0A9P5MUK2-F1
#
_entry.id   AF-A0A9P5MUK2-F1
#
_cell.length_a   1.000
_cell.length_b   1.000
_cell.length_c   1.000
_cell.angle_alpha   90.00
_cell.angle_beta   90.00
_cell.angle_gamma   90.00
#
_symmetry.space_group_name_H-M   'P 1'
#
loop_
_entity.id
_entity.type
_entity.pdbx_description
1 polymer ?
#
loop_
_entity_poly.entity_id
_entity_poly.type
_entity_poly.pdbx_seq_one_letter_code
_entity_poly.pdbx_strand_id
1 'polypeptide(L)'
;VGSTMACGFCGRSGRPECASLTMTEGCNGSHTITSKCPLHCVIARYKVANEGSAATPCCNVPIFCRLCPPGGENSVVWRYNYTQHLLIFHQAYACPGTVLLSGQCLLPYLVWKDAELTPAEQKKALILEANMLPLFIAHEPPATETPVTGHKCAGPNRGGSGGAVKRARGGQQGAGRQVPQG
;
A
#
# COMPACT_ATOMS: atom_id res chain seq x y z
N VAL A 1 17.10 10.94 -16.15
CA VAL A 1 15.80 11.19 -15.49
C VAL A 1 14.82 10.20 -16.09
N GLY A 2 14.19 9.33 -15.28
CA GLY A 2 13.42 8.18 -15.77
C GLY A 2 13.80 6.88 -15.06
N SER A 3 14.05 6.95 -13.76
CA SER A 3 14.54 5.80 -13.01
C SER A 3 13.36 4.87 -12.68
N THR A 4 13.51 3.58 -12.98
CA THR A 4 12.45 2.57 -12.83
C THR A 4 11.90 2.51 -11.40
N MET A 5 10.58 2.52 -11.25
CA MET A 5 9.85 2.29 -10.00
C MET A 5 10.36 3.16 -8.84
N ALA A 6 10.38 4.48 -9.02
CA ALA A 6 10.88 5.41 -8.01
C ALA A 6 10.15 5.30 -6.67
N CYS A 7 10.89 5.39 -5.57
CA CYS A 7 10.33 5.32 -4.22
C CYS A 7 9.46 6.54 -3.91
N GLY A 8 8.21 6.34 -3.49
CA GLY A 8 7.33 7.43 -3.07
C GLY A 8 7.80 8.20 -1.83
N PHE A 9 8.75 7.66 -1.06
CA PHE A 9 9.32 8.33 0.12
C PHE A 9 10.52 9.22 -0.19
N CYS A 10 11.46 8.72 -1.00
CA CYS A 10 12.74 9.40 -1.22
C CYS A 10 13.00 9.79 -2.68
N GLY A 11 12.10 9.44 -3.60
CA GLY A 11 12.22 9.70 -5.03
C GLY A 11 13.33 8.92 -5.74
N ARG A 12 14.10 8.07 -5.04
CA ARG A 12 15.20 7.29 -5.61
C ARG A 12 14.68 5.96 -6.16
N SER A 13 15.36 5.44 -7.17
CA SER A 13 15.09 4.14 -7.79
C SER A 13 16.28 3.19 -7.64
N GLY A 14 16.06 1.90 -7.91
CA GLY A 14 17.12 0.88 -7.94
C GLY A 14 17.74 0.58 -6.58
N ARG A 15 17.13 1.05 -5.49
CA ARG A 15 17.61 0.84 -4.13
C ARG A 15 16.89 -0.35 -3.48
N PRO A 16 17.59 -1.40 -3.02
CA PRO A 16 16.96 -2.56 -2.40
C PRO A 16 16.06 -2.18 -1.22
N GLU A 17 16.47 -1.20 -0.41
CA GLU A 17 15.68 -0.71 0.73
C GLU A 17 14.38 0.00 0.30
N CYS A 18 14.31 0.51 -0.93
CA CYS A 18 13.14 1.16 -1.49
C CYS A 18 12.21 0.19 -2.24
N ALA A 19 12.72 -0.97 -2.65
CA ALA A 19 11.97 -1.99 -3.37
C ALA A 19 11.03 -2.78 -2.45
N SER A 20 11.39 -2.93 -1.17
CA SER A 20 10.52 -3.60 -0.19
C SER A 20 9.40 -2.67 0.26
N LEU A 21 8.23 -2.84 -0.34
CA LEU A 21 6.98 -2.18 0.04
C LEU A 21 5.95 -3.28 0.32
N THR A 22 5.39 -3.27 1.53
CA THR A 22 4.29 -4.17 1.89
C THR A 22 3.13 -3.38 2.46
N MET A 23 1.93 -3.93 2.30
CA MET A 23 0.70 -3.34 2.78
C MET A 23 -0.11 -4.44 3.45
N THR A 24 -0.56 -4.17 4.67
CA THR A 24 -1.46 -5.04 5.41
C THR A 24 -2.80 -4.35 5.61
N GLU A 25 -3.87 -5.09 5.39
CA GLU A 25 -5.23 -4.64 5.63
C GLU A 25 -5.63 -4.98 7.07
N GLY A 26 -6.06 -3.97 7.81
CA GLY A 26 -6.59 -4.10 9.16
C GLY A 26 -8.08 -4.41 9.15
N CYS A 27 -8.59 -4.85 10.30
CA CYS A 27 -9.99 -5.27 10.48
C CYS A 27 -11.05 -4.20 10.14
N ASN A 28 -10.67 -2.92 10.10
CA ASN A 28 -11.57 -1.80 9.79
C ASN A 28 -11.37 -1.26 8.37
N GLY A 29 -10.74 -2.02 7.46
CA GLY A 29 -10.34 -1.55 6.12
C GLY A 29 -9.20 -0.52 6.15
N SER A 30 -8.47 -0.40 7.27
CA SER A 30 -7.31 0.49 7.38
C SER A 30 -6.09 -0.19 6.78
N HIS A 31 -5.34 0.49 5.92
CA HIS A 31 -4.09 -0.04 5.39
C HIS A 31 -2.88 0.42 6.20
N THR A 32 -2.03 -0.51 6.59
CA THR A 32 -0.71 -0.23 7.16
C THR A 32 0.35 -0.51 6.13
N ILE A 33 1.14 0.51 5.81
CA ILE A 33 2.24 0.41 4.86
C ILE A 33 3.54 0.21 5.63
N THR A 34 4.35 -0.74 5.18
CA THR A 34 5.70 -0.95 5.72
C THR A 34 6.71 -0.83 4.58
N SER A 35 7.80 -0.12 4.84
CA SER A 35 8.93 -0.02 3.92
C SER A 35 10.25 0.02 4.68
N LYS A 36 11.31 -0.48 4.04
CA LYS A 36 12.69 -0.36 4.53
C LYS A 36 13.34 0.96 4.13
N CYS A 37 12.64 1.83 3.38
CA CYS A 37 13.18 3.13 3.01
C CYS A 37 13.48 3.96 4.28
N PRO A 38 14.66 4.58 4.41
CA PRO A 38 15.01 5.41 5.57
C PRO A 38 14.07 6.59 5.81
N LEU A 39 13.39 7.08 4.75
CA LEU A 39 12.43 8.18 4.85
C LEU A 39 10.99 7.72 5.17
N HIS A 40 10.76 6.42 5.28
CA HIS A 40 9.47 5.84 5.66
C HIS A 40 8.97 6.37 7.01
N CYS A 41 9.85 6.39 8.02
CA CYS A 41 9.50 6.83 9.38
C CYS A 41 9.20 8.32 9.49
N VAL A 42 9.57 9.11 8.48
CA VAL A 42 9.37 10.57 8.46
C VAL A 42 8.03 10.93 7.80
N ILE A 43 7.57 10.13 6.84
CA ILE A 43 6.43 10.44 5.95
C ILE A 43 5.35 9.36 6.11
N ALA A 44 4.69 9.30 7.27
CA ALA A 44 3.75 8.22 7.60
C ALA A 44 2.25 8.57 7.45
N ARG A 45 1.89 9.66 6.77
CA ARG A 45 0.49 10.14 6.67
C ARG A 45 -0.20 9.74 5.36
N TYR A 46 -0.38 8.44 5.16
CA TYR A 46 -0.93 7.88 3.90
C TYR A 46 -2.43 8.12 3.71
N LYS A 47 -3.22 8.11 4.79
CA LYS A 47 -4.67 8.32 4.68
C LYS A 47 -4.99 9.69 4.06
N VAL A 48 -4.29 10.72 4.52
CA VAL A 48 -4.41 12.09 4.00
C VAL A 48 -3.93 12.16 2.55
N ALA A 49 -2.84 11.46 2.22
CA ALA A 49 -2.35 11.39 0.85
C ALA A 49 -3.34 10.67 -0.08
N ASN A 50 -4.07 9.65 0.36
CA ASN A 50 -4.99 8.89 -0.49
C ASN A 50 -6.25 9.70 -0.86
N GLU A 51 -6.73 10.55 0.04
CA GLU A 51 -7.91 11.40 -0.20
C GLU A 51 -7.58 12.58 -1.12
N GLY A 52 -6.34 13.10 -1.02
CA GLY A 52 -5.94 14.31 -1.72
C GLY A 52 -6.75 15.53 -1.28
N SER A 53 -6.44 16.69 -1.87
CA SER A 53 -7.29 17.88 -1.74
C SER A 53 -7.15 18.76 -2.97
N ALA A 54 -8.04 19.72 -3.16
CA ALA A 54 -7.87 20.71 -4.23
C ALA A 54 -6.53 21.47 -4.11
N ALA A 55 -6.08 21.72 -2.88
CA ALA A 55 -4.78 22.36 -2.60
C ALA A 55 -3.60 21.41 -2.76
N THR A 56 -3.78 20.10 -2.56
CA THR A 56 -2.76 19.05 -2.65
C THR A 56 -3.34 17.82 -3.35
N PRO A 57 -3.59 17.88 -4.68
CA PRO A 57 -4.26 16.79 -5.39
C PRO A 57 -3.44 15.51 -5.42
N CYS A 58 -2.12 15.57 -5.15
CA CYS A 58 -1.23 14.44 -5.34
C CYS A 58 -1.58 13.26 -4.41
N CYS A 59 -2.21 12.21 -4.97
CA CYS A 59 -2.54 10.98 -4.24
C CYS A 59 -1.57 9.83 -4.53
N ASN A 60 -0.25 10.11 -4.46
CA ASN A 60 0.75 9.06 -4.64
C ASN A 60 0.85 8.18 -3.40
N VAL A 61 0.00 7.14 -3.35
CA VAL A 61 -0.02 6.15 -2.28
C VAL A 61 0.26 4.75 -2.81
N PRO A 62 0.74 3.83 -1.96
CA PRO A 62 0.80 2.41 -2.30
C PRO A 62 -0.61 1.85 -2.53
N ILE A 63 -0.75 1.06 -3.59
CA ILE A 63 -1.98 0.33 -3.95
C ILE A 63 -1.64 -1.14 -4.25
N PHE A 64 -2.61 -2.03 -4.08
CA PHE A 64 -2.46 -3.42 -4.49
C PHE A 64 -2.60 -3.56 -6.01
N CYS A 65 -1.68 -4.28 -6.65
CA CYS A 65 -1.86 -4.73 -8.01
C CYS A 65 -2.75 -5.97 -8.03
N ARG A 66 -3.92 -5.89 -8.66
CA ARG A 66 -4.87 -7.03 -8.73
C ARG A 66 -4.43 -8.12 -9.71
N LEU A 67 -3.45 -7.85 -10.56
CA LEU A 67 -2.88 -8.83 -11.48
C LEU A 67 -1.74 -9.64 -10.85
N CYS A 68 -1.14 -9.12 -9.77
CA CYS A 68 -0.13 -9.85 -9.01
C CYS A 68 -0.80 -10.92 -8.15
N PRO A 69 -0.15 -12.08 -7.94
CA PRO A 69 -0.59 -13.04 -6.95
C PRO A 69 -0.71 -12.38 -5.57
N PRO A 70 -1.75 -12.68 -4.77
CA PRO A 70 -1.87 -12.16 -3.41
C PRO A 70 -0.63 -12.49 -2.57
N GLY A 71 -0.02 -11.46 -1.96
CA GLY A 71 1.21 -11.61 -1.17
C GLY A 71 2.48 -11.86 -2.00
N GLY A 72 2.39 -11.81 -3.33
CA GLY A 72 3.53 -11.91 -4.24
C GLY A 72 4.48 -10.72 -4.11
N GLU A 73 5.73 -10.94 -4.53
CA GLU A 73 6.70 -9.85 -4.68
C GLU A 73 6.17 -8.82 -5.67
N ASN A 74 6.30 -7.53 -5.35
CA ASN A 74 5.78 -6.40 -6.14
C ASN A 74 4.24 -6.27 -6.21
N SER A 75 3.49 -7.00 -5.37
CA SER A 75 2.03 -6.85 -5.29
C SER A 75 1.55 -5.50 -4.75
N VAL A 76 2.45 -4.74 -4.11
CA VAL A 76 2.18 -3.38 -3.61
C VAL A 76 3.03 -2.38 -4.38
N VAL A 77 2.37 -1.43 -5.04
CA VAL A 77 2.99 -0.51 -5.99
C VAL A 77 2.56 0.91 -5.69
N TRP A 78 3.46 1.89 -5.81
CA TRP A 78 3.06 3.31 -5.79
C TRP A 78 2.15 3.61 -6.96
N ARG A 79 1.02 4.30 -6.73
CA ARG A 79 0.05 4.63 -7.78
C ARG A 79 0.72 5.25 -9.02
N TYR A 80 1.67 6.15 -8.82
CA TYR A 80 2.35 6.83 -9.95
C TYR A 80 3.31 5.94 -10.72
N ASN A 81 3.69 4.79 -10.16
CA ASN A 81 4.51 3.78 -10.81
C ASN A 81 3.69 2.66 -11.45
N TYR A 82 2.36 2.69 -11.35
CA TYR A 82 1.52 1.55 -11.73
C TYR A 82 1.63 1.21 -13.22
N THR A 83 1.61 2.22 -14.10
CA THR A 83 1.85 2.06 -15.54
C THR A 83 3.17 1.33 -15.81
N GLN A 84 4.24 1.77 -15.17
CA GLN A 84 5.55 1.15 -15.34
C GLN A 84 5.59 -0.28 -14.79
N HIS A 85 4.93 -0.53 -13.67
CA HIS A 85 4.77 -1.88 -13.13
C HIS A 85 4.06 -2.82 -14.12
N LEU A 86 2.98 -2.37 -14.74
CA LEU A 86 2.27 -3.15 -15.77
C LEU A 86 3.20 -3.50 -16.94
N LEU A 87 3.97 -2.53 -17.44
CA LEU A 87 4.90 -2.74 -18.55
C LEU A 87 6.04 -3.73 -18.22
N ILE A 88 6.46 -3.81 -16.96
CA ILE A 88 7.56 -4.70 -16.54
C ILE A 88 7.04 -6.10 -16.20
N PHE A 89 6.01 -6.18 -15.37
CA PHE A 89 5.56 -7.43 -14.73
C PHE A 89 4.30 -8.05 -15.38
N HIS A 90 3.57 -7.28 -16.18
CA HIS A 90 2.30 -7.70 -16.78
C HIS A 90 2.26 -7.43 -18.29
N GLN A 91 3.35 -7.76 -19.00
CA GLN A 91 3.51 -7.53 -20.45
C GLN A 91 2.43 -8.21 -21.32
N ALA A 92 1.79 -9.26 -20.80
CA ALA A 92 0.65 -9.92 -21.43
C ALA A 92 -0.59 -9.02 -21.53
N TYR A 93 -0.65 -7.94 -20.76
CA TYR A 93 -1.71 -6.95 -20.83
C TYR A 93 -1.25 -5.74 -21.64
N ALA A 94 -2.10 -5.32 -22.56
CA ALA A 94 -1.98 -4.06 -23.24
C ALA A 94 -2.13 -2.95 -22.22
N CYS A 95 -1.04 -2.24 -21.95
CA CYS A 95 -1.13 -1.01 -21.21
C CYS A 95 -1.75 0.04 -22.15
N PRO A 96 -2.71 0.85 -21.67
CA PRO A 96 -3.16 2.00 -22.45
C PRO A 96 -1.92 2.79 -22.92
N GLY A 97 -1.83 3.09 -24.22
CA GLY A 97 -0.76 3.94 -24.80
C GLY A 97 0.37 3.18 -25.48
N THR A 98 0.41 1.86 -25.33
CA THR A 98 1.24 1.00 -26.16
C THR A 98 0.44 0.50 -27.37
N VAL A 99 1.10 0.38 -28.53
CA VAL A 99 0.50 -0.29 -29.70
C VAL A 99 0.16 -1.72 -29.28
N LEU A 100 -1.10 -2.12 -29.46
CA LEU A 100 -1.54 -3.49 -29.20
C LEU A 100 -0.67 -4.45 -30.02
N LEU A 101 0.27 -5.12 -29.34
CA LEU A 101 1.02 -6.20 -29.97
C LEU A 101 0.10 -7.42 -30.06
N SER A 102 0.25 -8.18 -31.13
CA SER A 102 -0.51 -9.43 -31.34
C SER A 102 -0.36 -10.34 -30.12
N GLY A 103 -1.47 -10.63 -29.44
CA GLY A 103 -1.52 -11.52 -28.27
C GLY A 103 -1.63 -10.84 -26.91
N GLN A 104 -1.69 -9.50 -26.83
CA GLN A 104 -1.95 -8.80 -25.56
C GLN A 104 -3.44 -8.73 -25.22
N CYS A 105 -3.77 -9.00 -23.95
CA CYS A 105 -5.13 -8.84 -23.41
C CYS A 105 -5.39 -7.38 -23.01
N LEU A 106 -6.63 -6.91 -23.09
CA LEU A 106 -6.98 -5.60 -22.54
C LEU A 106 -6.82 -5.57 -21.02
N LEU A 107 -6.42 -4.42 -20.48
CA LEU A 107 -6.33 -4.21 -19.04
C LEU A 107 -7.74 -4.25 -18.42
N PRO A 108 -8.00 -5.09 -17.38
CA PRO A 108 -9.30 -5.14 -16.75
C PRO A 108 -9.73 -3.78 -16.20
N TYR A 109 -11.01 -3.42 -16.29
CA TYR A 109 -11.50 -2.09 -15.89
C TYR A 109 -11.12 -1.71 -14.45
N LEU A 110 -11.24 -2.63 -13.48
CA LEU A 110 -10.89 -2.36 -12.09
C LEU A 110 -9.39 -2.09 -11.89
N VAL A 111 -8.54 -2.75 -12.69
CA VAL A 111 -7.08 -2.54 -12.67
C VAL A 111 -6.75 -1.15 -13.24
N TRP A 112 -7.42 -0.77 -14.32
CA TRP A 112 -7.29 0.58 -14.90
C TRP A 112 -7.72 1.66 -13.92
N LYS A 113 -8.88 1.48 -13.28
CA LYS A 113 -9.46 2.43 -12.32
C LYS A 113 -8.56 2.65 -11.10
N ASP A 114 -7.92 1.61 -10.58
CA ASP A 114 -6.98 1.75 -9.46
C ASP A 114 -5.73 2.57 -9.84
N ALA A 115 -5.37 2.57 -11.14
CA ALA A 115 -4.21 3.25 -11.68
C ALA A 115 -4.53 4.64 -12.24
N GLU A 116 -5.81 5.00 -12.34
CA GLU A 116 -6.27 6.26 -12.90
C GLU A 116 -5.73 7.46 -12.10
N LEU A 117 -5.23 8.46 -12.82
CA LEU A 117 -4.78 9.73 -12.27
C LEU A 117 -5.63 10.85 -12.84
N THR A 118 -6.15 11.71 -11.99
CA THR A 118 -6.91 12.88 -12.43
C THR A 118 -6.01 13.87 -13.19
N PRO A 119 -6.54 14.67 -14.13
CA PRO A 119 -5.75 15.69 -14.82
C PRO A 119 -5.08 16.69 -13.86
N ALA A 120 -5.73 17.00 -12.73
CA ALA A 120 -5.19 17.88 -11.70
C ALA A 120 -3.96 17.26 -11.00
N GLU A 121 -4.02 15.95 -10.69
CA GLU A 121 -2.89 15.20 -10.15
C GLU A 121 -1.72 15.18 -11.12
N GLN A 122 -1.98 14.83 -12.38
CA GLN A 122 -0.96 14.74 -13.43
C GLN A 122 -0.21 16.08 -13.57
N LYS A 123 -0.98 17.18 -13.70
CA LYS A 123 -0.42 18.53 -13.83
C LYS A 123 0.44 18.91 -12.63
N LYS A 124 -0.01 18.61 -11.41
CA LYS A 124 0.71 19.01 -10.19
C LYS A 124 1.92 18.16 -9.90
N ALA A 125 1.85 16.86 -10.20
CA ALA A 125 2.94 15.92 -10.03
C ALA A 125 3.98 16.01 -11.16
N LEU A 126 3.76 16.87 -12.16
CA LEU A 126 4.62 17.02 -13.34
C LEU A 126 4.86 15.68 -14.05
N ILE A 127 3.82 14.85 -14.12
CA ILE A 127 3.88 13.56 -14.82
C ILE A 127 3.92 13.86 -16.32
N LEU A 128 5.00 13.44 -16.98
CA LEU A 128 5.16 13.59 -18.42
C LEU A 128 4.03 12.85 -19.14
N GLU A 129 3.56 13.41 -20.25
CA GLU A 129 2.48 12.83 -21.05
C GLU A 129 2.77 11.37 -21.48
N ALA A 130 4.04 11.05 -21.73
CA ALA A 130 4.49 9.69 -22.07
C ALA A 130 4.26 8.64 -20.96
N ASN A 131 4.01 9.06 -19.72
CA ASN A 131 3.72 8.20 -18.58
C ASN A 131 2.23 8.19 -18.20
N MET A 132 1.39 8.90 -18.96
CA MET A 132 -0.05 8.90 -18.74
C MET A 132 -0.65 7.59 -19.22
N LEU A 133 -1.58 7.04 -18.46
CA LEU A 133 -2.51 6.05 -18.98
C LEU A 133 -3.49 6.80 -19.91
N PRO A 134 -3.57 6.52 -21.22
CA PRO A 134 -4.65 7.03 -22.03
C PRO A 134 -6.00 6.56 -21.51
N LEU A 135 -7.01 7.31 -21.94
CA LEU A 135 -8.42 7.08 -21.64
C LEU A 135 -8.76 5.60 -21.84
N PHE A 136 -9.50 5.04 -20.88
CA PHE A 136 -10.01 3.68 -20.98
C PHE A 136 -10.75 3.53 -22.31
N ILE A 137 -10.25 2.66 -23.19
CA ILE A 137 -10.98 2.29 -24.39
C ILE A 137 -12.05 1.31 -23.93
N ALA A 138 -13.28 1.81 -23.84
CA ALA A 138 -14.42 1.11 -23.28
C ALA A 138 -14.78 -0.15 -24.09
N HIS A 139 -14.23 -1.31 -23.73
CA HIS A 139 -14.67 -2.60 -24.30
C HIS A 139 -14.82 -3.74 -23.29
N GLU A 140 -14.76 -3.47 -21.98
CA GLU A 140 -15.26 -4.42 -20.99
C GLU A 140 -16.57 -3.88 -20.41
N PRO A 141 -17.73 -4.55 -20.62
CA PRO A 141 -18.95 -4.18 -19.91
C PRO A 141 -18.70 -4.37 -18.40
N PRO A 142 -19.16 -3.45 -17.55
CA PRO A 142 -19.01 -3.60 -16.10
C PRO A 142 -19.63 -4.94 -15.69
N ALA A 143 -18.84 -5.79 -15.03
CA ALA A 143 -19.37 -6.97 -14.39
C ALA A 143 -20.49 -6.51 -13.44
N THR A 144 -21.72 -6.98 -13.68
CA THR A 144 -22.86 -6.72 -12.83
C THR A 144 -22.51 -7.23 -11.43
N GLU A 145 -22.27 -6.31 -10.50
CA GLU A 145 -21.96 -6.66 -9.11
C GLU A 145 -23.15 -7.45 -8.55
N THR A 146 -22.98 -8.76 -8.34
CA THR A 146 -23.87 -9.52 -7.48
C THR A 146 -23.62 -9.10 -6.04
N PRO A 147 -24.67 -8.81 -5.25
CA PRO A 147 -24.51 -8.34 -3.90
C PRO A 147 -23.89 -9.45 -3.05
N VAL A 148 -22.65 -9.25 -2.61
CA VAL A 148 -22.00 -10.14 -1.65
C VAL A 148 -22.60 -9.84 -0.29
N THR A 149 -23.43 -10.75 0.19
CA THR A 149 -24.02 -10.77 1.53
C THR A 149 -22.88 -10.72 2.56
N GLY A 150 -22.88 -9.68 3.40
CA GLY A 150 -21.80 -9.41 4.34
C GLY A 150 -21.51 -10.57 5.29
N HIS A 151 -20.27 -11.03 5.31
CA HIS A 151 -19.76 -11.87 6.38
C HIS A 151 -19.56 -11.02 7.64
N LYS A 152 -20.50 -11.15 8.59
CA LYS A 152 -20.30 -10.71 9.97
C LYS A 152 -19.19 -11.54 10.61
N CYS A 153 -18.05 -10.93 10.92
CA CYS A 153 -17.08 -11.51 11.84
C CYS A 153 -17.72 -11.57 13.23
N ALA A 154 -18.19 -12.75 13.62
CA ALA A 154 -18.58 -13.04 14.99
C ALA A 154 -17.32 -13.07 15.86
N GLY A 155 -17.18 -12.10 16.77
CA GLY A 155 -16.13 -12.13 17.79
C GLY A 155 -16.37 -13.27 18.79
N PRO A 156 -15.33 -13.98 19.25
CA PRO A 156 -15.50 -14.97 20.30
C PRO A 156 -15.75 -14.27 21.63
N ASN A 157 -16.99 -14.42 22.09
CA ASN A 157 -17.44 -14.15 23.44
C ASN A 157 -16.72 -15.10 24.42
N ARG A 158 -15.91 -14.57 25.34
CA ARG A 158 -15.49 -15.27 26.56
C ARG A 158 -15.59 -14.33 27.75
N GLY A 159 -16.80 -14.23 28.29
CA GLY A 159 -16.98 -14.00 29.72
C GLY A 159 -16.60 -15.26 30.50
N GLY A 160 -16.03 -15.08 31.70
CA GLY A 160 -15.85 -16.19 32.63
C GLY A 160 -14.60 -16.10 33.52
N SER A 161 -14.71 -15.32 34.58
CA SER A 161 -14.45 -15.74 35.96
C SER A 161 -13.13 -16.47 36.28
N GLY A 162 -12.22 -15.81 37.01
CA GLY A 162 -11.03 -16.47 37.55
C GLY A 162 -10.29 -15.68 38.63
N GLY A 163 -10.80 -15.73 39.85
CA GLY A 163 -10.07 -15.72 41.13
C GLY A 163 -8.84 -14.82 41.31
N ALA A 164 -9.04 -13.71 42.05
CA ALA A 164 -7.96 -13.04 42.76
C ALA A 164 -7.45 -13.92 43.92
N VAL A 165 -6.28 -14.53 43.77
CA VAL A 165 -5.54 -15.15 44.89
C VAL A 165 -4.46 -14.17 45.35
N LYS A 166 -4.79 -13.36 46.35
CA LYS A 166 -3.78 -12.62 47.14
C LYS A 166 -3.03 -13.64 48.02
N ARG A 167 -1.80 -14.00 47.66
CA ARG A 167 -0.88 -14.67 48.59
C ARG A 167 -0.13 -13.63 49.41
N ALA A 168 -0.26 -13.77 50.72
CA ALA A 168 0.57 -13.12 51.71
C ALA A 168 1.99 -13.71 51.73
N ARG A 169 2.99 -12.82 51.77
CA ARG A 169 4.30 -12.97 52.45
C ARG A 169 4.66 -11.53 52.87
N GLY A 170 4.85 -11.15 54.12
CA GLY A 170 5.39 -11.89 55.24
C GLY A 170 6.91 -11.68 55.31
N GLY A 171 7.33 -10.59 55.95
CA GLY A 171 8.51 -10.57 56.82
C GLY A 171 9.86 -10.07 56.29
N GLN A 172 10.31 -8.96 56.92
CA GLN A 172 11.65 -8.69 57.47
C GLN A 172 12.85 -8.47 56.51
N GLN A 173 13.40 -7.25 56.49
CA GLN A 173 14.57 -6.73 57.27
C GLN A 173 15.92 -7.06 56.63
N GLY A 174 16.80 -6.05 56.52
CA GLY A 174 18.22 -6.28 56.25
C GLY A 174 18.95 -5.10 55.63
N ALA A 175 19.50 -4.24 56.48
CA ALA A 175 20.44 -3.18 56.13
C ALA A 175 21.76 -3.74 55.55
N GLY A 176 22.45 -2.95 54.72
CA GLY A 176 23.79 -3.30 54.25
C GLY A 176 24.31 -2.41 53.13
N ARG A 177 24.55 -1.13 53.43
CA ARG A 177 25.30 -0.22 52.54
C ARG A 177 26.77 -0.33 52.93
N GLN A 178 27.61 -0.93 52.08
CA GLN A 178 29.06 -0.78 52.15
C GLN A 178 29.59 -0.30 50.80
N VAL A 179 30.26 0.84 50.86
CA VAL A 179 31.08 1.45 49.83
C VAL A 179 32.52 1.00 50.11
N PRO A 180 33.29 0.55 49.11
CA PRO A 180 34.74 0.59 49.20
C PRO A 180 35.25 1.87 48.53
N GLN A 181 36.11 2.57 49.25
CA GLN A 181 37.02 3.58 48.73
C GLN A 181 38.06 2.90 47.82
N GLY A 182 38.43 3.58 46.74
CA GLY A 182 39.49 3.25 45.81
C GLY A 182 39.53 4.30 44.72
#